data_AF-A0A354QTG0-F1
#
_entry.id   AF-A0A354QTG0-F1
#
_cell.length_a   1.000
_cell.length_b   1.000
_cell.length_c   1.000
_cell.angle_alpha   90.00
_cell.angle_beta   90.00
_cell.angle_gamma   90.00
#
_symmetry.space_group_name_H-M   'P 1'
#
loop_
_entity.id
_entity.type
_entity.pdbx_description
1 polymer ?
#
loop_
_entity_poly.entity_id
_entity_poly.type
_entity_poly.pdbx_seq_one_letter_code
_entity_poly.pdbx_strand_id
1 'polypeptide(L)'
;MNKSRTQDISDQTIIYILSESLANPNRISGVNLSMEPLPNIDNIKGSTTSGLMHSDGYGGGIANMEFQTLTGLPLSNFSASVSILYSEVAPKMLIFPSISDSFQNKNRYVMHPSGSSNYNRYNV
;
A
#
# COMPACT_ATOMS: atom_id res chain seq x y z
N MET A 1 -20.83 14.36 1.65
CA MET A 1 -20.36 13.03 2.11
C MET A 1 -19.72 13.22 3.50
N ASN A 2 -19.69 12.20 4.37
CA ASN A 2 -19.08 12.21 5.73
C ASN A 2 -19.83 12.92 6.89
N LYS A 3 -21.08 13.37 6.70
CA LYS A 3 -21.83 14.14 7.72
C LYS A 3 -22.10 13.41 9.05
N SER A 4 -22.02 12.08 9.07
CA SER A 4 -22.27 11.25 10.26
C SER A 4 -21.01 10.69 10.91
N ARG A 5 -19.81 11.00 10.39
CA ARG A 5 -18.55 10.54 10.98
C ARG A 5 -18.21 11.38 12.20
N THR A 6 -17.88 10.73 13.31
CA THR A 6 -17.58 11.39 14.59
C THR A 6 -16.11 11.47 14.92
N GLN A 7 -15.26 10.74 14.19
CA GLN A 7 -13.83 10.66 14.42
C GLN A 7 -13.07 11.51 13.39
N ASP A 8 -12.01 12.18 13.84
CA ASP A 8 -11.00 12.79 12.97
C ASP A 8 -9.84 11.81 12.77
N ILE A 9 -9.28 11.79 11.57
CA ILE A 9 -8.13 10.93 11.27
C ILE A 9 -6.85 11.50 11.90
N SER A 10 -6.76 12.82 12.07
CA SER A 10 -5.60 13.52 12.62
C SER A 10 -5.38 13.23 14.12
N ASP A 11 -6.40 12.71 14.81
CA ASP A 11 -6.33 12.26 16.21
C ASP A 11 -5.77 10.84 16.36
N GLN A 12 -5.40 10.17 15.26
CA GLN A 12 -4.91 8.79 15.26
C GLN A 12 -3.46 8.70 14.82
N THR A 13 -2.74 7.68 15.31
CA THR A 13 -1.48 7.25 14.69
C THR A 13 -1.78 6.16 13.68
N ILE A 14 -1.43 6.39 12.41
CA ILE A 14 -1.67 5.45 11.31
C ILE A 14 -0.35 4.81 10.89
N ILE A 15 -0.35 3.47 10.76
CA ILE A 15 0.81 2.71 10.34
C ILE A 15 0.41 1.89 9.11
N TYR A 16 1.09 2.15 7.98
CA TYR A 16 0.98 1.32 6.79
C TYR A 16 2.14 0.35 6.76
N ILE A 17 1.82 -0.94 6.66
CA ILE A 17 2.81 -2.02 6.59
C ILE A 17 2.68 -2.69 5.22
N LEU A 18 3.60 -2.35 4.32
CA LEU A 18 3.76 -3.07 3.07
C LEU A 18 4.66 -4.28 3.32
N SER A 19 4.05 -5.45 3.49
CA SER A 19 4.78 -6.72 3.64
C SER A 19 5.11 -7.27 2.26
N GLU A 20 6.37 -7.08 1.83
CA GLU A 20 6.86 -7.49 0.50
C GLU A 20 6.49 -8.93 0.16
N SER A 21 5.90 -9.11 -1.03
CA SER A 21 5.53 -10.41 -1.61
C SER A 21 4.68 -11.34 -0.73
N LEU A 22 4.04 -10.82 0.33
CA LEU A 22 3.23 -11.62 1.24
C LEU A 22 1.89 -11.99 0.60
N ALA A 23 1.70 -13.27 0.33
CA ALA A 23 0.42 -13.88 -0.02
C ALA A 23 0.33 -15.25 0.65
N ASN A 24 -0.86 -15.67 1.12
CA ASN A 24 -1.01 -16.99 1.73
C ASN A 24 -0.95 -18.06 0.62
N PRO A 25 0.09 -18.93 0.59
CA PRO A 25 0.23 -19.95 -0.45
C PRO A 25 -0.84 -21.05 -0.37
N ASN A 26 -1.57 -21.20 0.75
CA ASN A 26 -2.72 -22.11 0.83
C ASN A 26 -3.86 -21.76 -0.14
N ARG A 27 -3.82 -20.57 -0.76
CA ARG A 27 -4.79 -20.16 -1.79
C ARG A 27 -4.40 -20.61 -3.20
N ILE A 28 -3.22 -21.19 -3.40
CA ILE A 28 -2.72 -21.59 -4.71
C ILE A 28 -3.13 -23.05 -4.94
N SER A 29 -4.00 -23.29 -5.93
CA SER A 29 -4.42 -24.63 -6.29
C SER A 29 -3.21 -25.50 -6.68
N GLY A 30 -3.16 -26.73 -6.18
CA GLY A 30 -2.05 -27.67 -6.41
C GLY A 30 -0.86 -27.50 -5.47
N VAL A 31 -0.83 -26.49 -4.61
CA VAL A 31 0.18 -26.35 -3.55
C VAL A 31 -0.29 -27.11 -2.31
N ASN A 32 0.54 -28.05 -1.84
CA ASN A 32 0.34 -28.77 -0.59
C ASN A 32 1.46 -28.42 0.39
N LEU A 33 1.10 -27.90 1.55
CA LEU A 33 2.04 -27.52 2.61
C LEU A 33 1.92 -28.50 3.77
N SER A 34 3.03 -28.76 4.46
CA SER A 34 3.05 -29.63 5.63
C SER A 34 2.44 -28.98 6.88
N MET A 35 2.29 -27.65 6.90
CA MET A 35 1.75 -26.86 8.01
C MET A 35 1.18 -25.53 7.53
N GLU A 36 0.35 -24.89 8.37
CA GLU A 36 -0.16 -23.53 8.13
C GLU A 36 1.01 -22.53 8.18
N PRO A 37 1.33 -21.82 7.08
CA PRO A 37 2.47 -20.89 7.03
C PRO A 37 2.21 -19.57 7.75
N LEU A 38 0.95 -19.11 7.89
CA LEU A 38 0.62 -17.77 8.39
C LEU A 38 -0.38 -17.77 9.57
N PRO A 39 -0.24 -18.64 10.59
CA PRO A 39 -1.27 -18.85 11.60
C PRO A 39 -1.60 -17.58 12.40
N ASN A 40 -0.58 -16.78 12.72
CA ASN A 40 -0.78 -15.53 13.46
C ASN A 40 -1.48 -14.46 12.61
N ILE A 41 -1.15 -14.36 11.32
CA ILE A 41 -1.79 -13.40 10.43
C ILE A 41 -3.25 -13.78 10.21
N ASP A 42 -3.55 -15.07 10.04
CA ASP A 42 -4.93 -15.54 9.90
C ASP A 42 -5.75 -15.35 11.18
N ASN A 43 -5.14 -15.54 12.36
CA ASN A 43 -5.77 -15.19 13.64
C ASN A 43 -6.11 -13.69 13.72
N ILE A 44 -5.17 -12.81 13.38
CA ILE A 44 -5.39 -11.35 13.38
C ILE A 44 -6.51 -10.99 12.41
N LYS A 45 -6.47 -11.53 11.18
CA LYS A 45 -7.51 -11.33 10.15
C LYS A 45 -8.89 -11.75 10.64
N GLY A 46 -9.00 -12.81 11.43
CA GLY A 46 -10.27 -13.23 12.03
C GLY A 46 -10.83 -12.29 13.10
N SER A 47 -9.99 -11.45 13.71
CA SER A 47 -10.37 -10.55 14.82
C SER A 47 -10.62 -9.09 14.42
N THR A 48 -10.33 -8.70 13.18
CA THR A 48 -10.46 -7.31 12.71
C THR A 48 -10.87 -7.23 11.24
N THR A 49 -11.14 -6.03 10.73
CA THR A 49 -11.43 -5.83 9.30
C THR A 49 -10.27 -6.34 8.46
N SER A 50 -10.55 -7.33 7.60
CA SER A 50 -9.53 -7.96 6.77
C SER A 50 -10.16 -8.54 5.50
N GLY A 51 -9.31 -8.95 4.54
CA GLY A 51 -9.76 -9.49 3.28
C GLY A 51 -8.60 -9.80 2.34
N LEU A 52 -8.89 -9.73 1.04
CA LEU A 52 -7.91 -9.84 -0.03
C LEU A 52 -7.74 -8.49 -0.72
N MET A 53 -6.49 -8.17 -1.07
CA MET A 53 -6.16 -7.02 -1.89
C MET A 53 -5.92 -7.50 -3.33
N HIS A 54 -6.49 -6.79 -4.31
CA HIS A 54 -6.12 -6.98 -5.71
C HIS A 54 -4.78 -6.31 -5.97
N SER A 55 -3.83 -7.05 -6.56
CA SER A 55 -2.53 -6.52 -6.95
C SER A 55 -2.50 -6.34 -8.46
N ASP A 56 -2.08 -5.17 -8.94
CA ASP A 56 -1.90 -4.89 -10.37
C ASP A 56 -0.59 -5.49 -10.94
N GLY A 57 0.23 -6.13 -10.10
CA GLY A 57 1.49 -6.77 -10.49
C GLY A 57 1.66 -8.17 -9.91
N TYR A 58 2.47 -8.99 -10.60
CA TYR A 58 2.93 -10.29 -10.13
C TYR A 58 4.46 -10.33 -10.15
N GLY A 59 5.09 -10.71 -9.03
CA GLY A 59 6.56 -10.73 -8.89
C GLY A 59 7.23 -9.35 -8.84
N GLY A 60 6.46 -8.27 -8.72
CA GLY A 60 6.95 -6.89 -8.68
C GLY A 60 5.82 -5.87 -8.60
N GLY A 61 6.13 -4.59 -8.78
CA GLY A 61 5.13 -3.50 -8.78
C GLY A 61 4.88 -2.84 -7.42
N ILE A 62 5.77 -3.07 -6.44
CA ILE A 62 5.64 -2.55 -5.07
C ILE A 62 5.34 -1.04 -5.01
N ALA A 63 6.04 -0.23 -5.81
CA ALA A 63 5.88 1.22 -5.83
C ALA A 63 4.50 1.67 -6.34
N ASN A 64 3.85 0.88 -7.21
CA ASN A 64 2.51 1.20 -7.68
C ASN A 64 1.46 0.91 -6.61
N MET A 65 1.63 -0.18 -5.83
CA MET A 65 0.75 -0.47 -4.69
C MET A 65 0.90 0.60 -3.61
N GLU A 66 2.14 1.02 -3.34
CA GLU A 66 2.46 2.09 -2.40
C GLU A 66 1.79 3.42 -2.81
N PHE A 67 1.97 3.85 -4.07
CA PHE A 67 1.31 5.03 -4.63
C PHE A 67 -0.21 4.97 -4.48
N GLN A 68 -0.83 3.84 -4.83
CA GLN A 68 -2.28 3.66 -4.73
C GLN A 68 -2.77 3.75 -3.28
N THR A 69 -2.02 3.19 -2.34
CA THR A 69 -2.38 3.20 -0.92
C THR A 69 -2.30 4.62 -0.34
N LEU A 70 -1.31 5.41 -0.75
CA LEU A 70 -1.14 6.79 -0.29
C LEU A 70 -2.15 7.74 -0.94
N THR A 71 -2.38 7.62 -2.24
CA THR A 71 -3.14 8.61 -3.02
C THR A 71 -4.62 8.26 -3.20
N GLY A 72 -4.96 6.97 -3.11
CA GLY A 72 -6.28 6.46 -3.48
C GLY A 72 -6.55 6.47 -4.99
N LEU A 73 -5.55 6.77 -5.84
CA LEU A 73 -5.69 6.82 -7.29
C LEU A 73 -5.30 5.47 -7.91
N PRO A 74 -6.25 4.67 -8.42
CA PRO A 74 -5.98 3.31 -8.86
C PRO A 74 -5.17 3.26 -10.16
N LEU A 75 -4.23 2.30 -10.28
CA LEU A 75 -3.40 2.14 -11.48
C LEU A 75 -4.25 1.89 -12.73
N SER A 76 -5.37 1.17 -12.56
CA SER A 76 -6.33 0.86 -13.63
C SER A 76 -6.91 2.07 -14.37
N ASN A 77 -6.86 3.25 -13.76
CA ASN A 77 -7.35 4.49 -14.37
C ASN A 77 -6.28 5.23 -15.19
N PHE A 78 -5.02 4.77 -15.15
CA PHE A 78 -3.94 5.32 -15.96
C PHE A 78 -3.78 4.52 -17.26
N SER A 79 -3.02 5.10 -18.21
CA SER A 79 -2.67 4.39 -19.44
C SER A 79 -1.94 3.08 -19.14
N ALA A 80 -2.28 2.01 -19.85
CA ALA A 80 -1.57 0.72 -19.77
C ALA A 80 -0.07 0.82 -20.14
N SER A 81 0.37 1.94 -20.73
CA SER A 81 1.78 2.22 -21.00
C SER A 81 2.58 2.66 -19.76
N VAL A 82 1.91 3.05 -18.67
CA VAL A 82 2.56 3.49 -17.43
C VAL A 82 3.07 2.26 -16.68
N SER A 83 4.38 2.23 -16.41
CA SER A 83 5.02 1.12 -15.69
C SER A 83 5.19 1.44 -14.20
N ILE A 84 5.70 2.63 -13.86
CA ILE A 84 5.97 3.04 -12.48
C ILE A 84 5.36 4.42 -12.20
N LEU A 85 4.33 4.46 -11.37
CA LEU A 85 3.58 5.68 -11.03
C LEU A 85 4.47 6.78 -10.43
N TYR A 86 5.39 6.41 -9.53
CA TYR A 86 6.32 7.37 -8.92
C TYR A 86 7.31 8.00 -9.91
N SER A 87 7.64 7.34 -11.01
CA SER A 87 8.60 7.87 -12.00
C SER A 87 7.89 8.60 -13.14
N GLU A 88 6.70 8.14 -13.52
CA GLU A 88 6.05 8.57 -14.76
C GLU A 88 4.85 9.50 -14.56
N VAL A 89 4.20 9.40 -13.41
CA VAL A 89 2.98 10.16 -13.07
C VAL A 89 3.27 11.18 -11.97
N ALA A 90 3.78 10.76 -10.80
CA ALA A 90 4.00 11.63 -9.65
C ALA A 90 4.77 12.92 -9.97
N PRO A 91 5.87 12.90 -10.76
CA PRO A 91 6.62 14.13 -11.07
C PRO A 91 5.86 15.12 -11.95
N LYS A 92 4.75 14.70 -12.57
CA LYS A 92 3.90 15.54 -13.42
C LYS A 92 2.64 16.02 -12.70
N MET A 93 2.42 15.60 -11.45
CA MET A 93 1.28 16.04 -10.65
C MET A 93 1.55 17.43 -10.07
N LEU A 94 0.61 18.35 -10.23
CA LEU A 94 0.69 19.67 -9.58
C LEU A 94 0.60 19.55 -8.05
N ILE A 95 -0.19 18.59 -7.59
CA ILE A 95 -0.36 18.23 -6.18
C ILE A 95 -0.29 16.72 -6.14
N PHE A 96 0.55 16.17 -5.26
CA PHE A 96 0.55 14.76 -4.92
C PHE A 96 -0.37 14.56 -3.70
N PRO A 97 -1.63 14.10 -3.87
CA PRO A 97 -2.53 13.92 -2.75
C PRO A 97 -2.10 12.69 -1.97
N SER A 98 -1.78 12.84 -0.69
CA SER A 98 -1.45 11.70 0.17
C SER A 98 -2.35 11.67 1.39
N ILE A 99 -2.73 10.49 1.87
CA ILE A 99 -3.39 10.34 3.18
C ILE A 99 -2.55 10.96 4.30
N SER A 100 -1.21 10.95 4.16
CA SER A 100 -0.30 11.58 5.11
C SER A 100 -0.44 13.10 5.18
N ASP A 101 -1.08 13.73 4.19
CA ASP A 101 -1.39 15.17 4.20
C ASP A 101 -2.36 15.58 5.31
N SER A 102 -3.07 14.61 5.89
CA SER A 102 -3.92 14.82 7.07
C SER A 102 -3.12 15.06 8.36
N PHE A 103 -1.80 14.89 8.35
CA PHE A 103 -0.92 14.97 9.53
C PHE A 103 0.17 16.04 9.35
N GLN A 104 0.71 16.57 10.45
CA GLN A 104 1.82 17.53 10.39
C GLN A 104 3.09 16.90 9.81
N ASN A 105 3.84 17.64 8.98
CA ASN A 105 5.05 17.15 8.29
C ASN A 105 6.07 16.46 9.23
N LYS A 106 6.28 17.03 10.43
CA LYS A 106 7.21 16.47 11.43
C LYS A 106 6.83 15.08 11.95
N ASN A 107 5.60 14.63 11.74
CA ASN A 107 5.05 13.35 12.20
C ASN A 107 4.88 12.34 11.05
N ARG A 108 5.43 12.62 9.87
CA ARG A 108 5.36 11.73 8.70
C ARG A 108 6.69 10.99 8.56
N TYR A 109 6.65 9.68 8.63
CA TYR A 109 7.85 8.84 8.59
C TYR A 109 7.72 7.74 7.54
N VAL A 110 8.81 7.49 6.83
CA VAL A 110 8.93 6.38 5.88
C VAL A 110 10.14 5.54 6.28
N MET A 111 9.95 4.22 6.30
CA MET A 111 11.01 3.25 6.60
C MET A 111 11.07 2.23 5.48
N HIS A 112 12.25 2.07 4.88
CA HIS A 112 12.48 1.07 3.85
C HIS A 112 13.93 0.58 3.94
N PRO A 113 14.20 -0.73 4.09
CA PRO A 113 15.55 -1.27 4.28
C PRO A 113 16.29 -1.42 2.94
N SER A 114 16.30 -0.37 2.11
CA SER A 114 17.01 -0.29 0.84
C SER A 114 17.28 1.16 0.48
N GLY A 115 17.97 1.41 -0.64
CA GLY A 115 18.25 2.76 -1.14
C GLY A 115 16.98 3.60 -1.31
N SER A 116 16.99 4.82 -0.77
CA SER A 116 15.87 5.77 -0.84
C SER A 116 15.53 6.20 -2.26
N SER A 117 16.47 6.17 -3.20
CA SER A 117 16.23 6.50 -4.60
C SER A 117 15.51 5.40 -5.39
N ASN A 118 15.35 4.20 -4.83
CA ASN A 118 14.67 3.10 -5.52
C ASN A 118 13.22 3.50 -5.84
N TYR A 119 12.81 3.28 -7.09
CA TYR A 119 11.49 3.66 -7.61
C TYR A 119 11.15 5.15 -7.43
N ASN A 120 12.15 6.03 -7.41
CA ASN A 120 11.97 7.47 -7.23
C ASN A 120 11.42 7.90 -5.85
N ARG A 121 11.45 7.02 -4.83
CA ARG A 121 10.87 7.31 -3.50
C ARG A 121 11.45 8.54 -2.81
N TYR A 122 12.72 8.86 -3.01
CA TYR A 122 13.33 10.04 -2.40
C TYR A 122 12.67 11.36 -2.85
N ASN A 123 12.07 11.38 -4.03
CA ASN A 123 11.50 12.58 -4.64
C ASN A 123 9.98 12.68 -4.47
N VAL A 124 9.35 11.74 -3.74
CA VAL A 124 7.91 11.68 -3.47
C VAL A 124 7.68 11.86 -1.99
#